data_AF-A0A7L4TGY8-F1
#
_entry.id   AF-A0A7L4TGY8-F1
#
_cell.length_a   1.000
_cell.length_b   1.000
_cell.length_c   1.000
_cell.angle_alpha   90.00
_cell.angle_beta   90.00
_cell.angle_gamma   90.00
#
_symmetry.space_group_name_H-M   'P 1'
#
loop_
_entity.id
_entity.type
_entity.pdbx_description
1 polymer ?
#
loop_
_entity_poly.entity_id
_entity_poly.type
_entity_poly.pdbx_seq_one_letter_code
_entity_poly.pdbx_strand_id
1 'polypeptide(L)'
;MVKHLSFLILGLFVSCGVKVNILDDKLTAVPIDDRIFKNKNFFDRLLLNSIDTTAIYIEDCNFESSEKDFKNVNNKVYRTRDYHNICYVFYSNGCVNLISAYRKDYFDVLEVEDLDPLKTGYRGVFYKKNNQIQIDLFTITGYNFKREYGINTSIIKIKGDTLFRKSKFDMKTVTVYLKKKLPKDFLIYKPDW
;
A
#
# COMPACT_ATOMS: atom_id res chain seq x y z
N MET A 1 15.08 -50.73 -38.30
CA MET A 1 14.40 -49.48 -38.75
C MET A 1 13.64 -48.90 -37.55
N VAL A 2 14.33 -48.18 -36.67
CA VAL A 2 13.72 -47.59 -35.46
C VAL A 2 13.48 -46.11 -35.75
N LYS A 3 12.21 -45.76 -36.01
CA LYS A 3 11.78 -44.37 -36.11
C LYS A 3 11.75 -43.82 -34.68
N HIS A 4 12.76 -43.04 -34.30
CA HIS A 4 12.71 -42.27 -33.07
C HIS A 4 11.76 -41.09 -33.25
N LEU A 5 10.57 -41.27 -32.67
CA LEU A 5 9.51 -40.30 -32.52
C LEU A 5 9.86 -39.37 -31.35
N SER A 6 9.99 -38.07 -31.66
CA SER A 6 9.64 -36.89 -30.86
C SER A 6 10.08 -36.79 -29.38
N PHE A 7 10.69 -35.66 -29.02
CA PHE A 7 10.08 -34.73 -28.06
C PHE A 7 10.84 -33.39 -28.15
N LEU A 8 10.34 -32.50 -28.99
CA LEU A 8 10.75 -31.10 -29.00
C LEU A 8 10.07 -30.48 -27.77
N ILE A 9 10.81 -30.36 -26.66
CA ILE A 9 10.37 -29.66 -25.45
C ILE A 9 10.23 -28.18 -25.84
N LEU A 10 9.04 -27.82 -26.30
CA LEU A 10 8.62 -26.43 -26.46
C LEU A 10 8.47 -25.88 -25.05
N GLY A 11 9.55 -25.30 -24.52
CA GLY A 11 9.54 -24.55 -23.27
C GLY A 11 8.57 -23.40 -23.40
N LEU A 12 7.33 -23.63 -22.99
CA LEU A 12 6.35 -22.58 -22.77
C LEU A 12 6.91 -21.71 -21.65
N PHE A 13 7.44 -20.54 -22.03
CA PHE A 13 7.68 -19.44 -21.12
C PHE A 13 6.32 -19.00 -20.57
N VAL A 14 5.84 -19.68 -19.53
CA VAL A 14 4.73 -19.21 -18.71
C VAL A 14 5.20 -17.88 -18.14
N SER A 15 4.70 -16.78 -18.69
CA SER A 15 4.89 -15.44 -18.13
C SER A 15 4.37 -15.46 -16.70
N CYS A 16 5.29 -15.67 -15.74
CA CYS A 16 5.02 -15.85 -14.32
C CYS A 16 4.74 -14.50 -13.62
N GLY A 17 3.93 -13.65 -14.25
CA GLY A 17 3.54 -12.35 -13.72
C GLY A 17 2.12 -12.40 -13.15
N VAL A 18 1.89 -11.71 -12.03
CA VAL A 18 0.54 -11.51 -11.48
C VAL A 18 -0.30 -10.77 -12.51
N LYS A 19 -1.50 -11.27 -12.81
CA LYS A 19 -2.44 -10.58 -13.69
C LYS A 19 -3.04 -9.38 -12.98
N VAL A 20 -3.14 -8.26 -13.68
CA VAL A 20 -3.61 -6.99 -13.13
C VAL A 20 -4.74 -6.39 -13.96
N ASN A 21 -5.61 -5.63 -13.31
CA ASN A 21 -6.53 -4.69 -13.94
C ASN A 21 -6.04 -3.26 -13.69
N ILE A 22 -6.21 -2.36 -14.67
CA ILE A 22 -5.87 -0.95 -14.52
C ILE A 22 -7.14 -0.20 -14.11
N LEU A 23 -7.05 0.63 -13.07
CA LEU A 23 -8.18 1.42 -12.58
C LEU A 23 -8.46 2.64 -13.49
N ASP A 24 -9.52 3.38 -13.18
CA ASP A 24 -9.98 4.51 -13.99
C ASP A 24 -8.96 5.65 -14.09
N ASP A 25 -8.10 5.81 -13.08
CA ASP A 25 -6.97 6.76 -13.10
C ASP A 25 -5.91 6.44 -14.17
N LYS A 26 -6.01 5.29 -14.86
CA LYS A 26 -5.09 4.81 -15.92
C LYS A 26 -3.64 4.63 -15.46
N LEU A 27 -3.38 4.69 -14.16
CA LEU A 27 -2.05 4.63 -13.56
C LEU A 27 -1.92 3.44 -12.61
N THR A 28 -2.94 3.23 -11.78
CA THR A 28 -2.96 2.24 -10.71
C THR A 28 -3.35 0.88 -11.26
N ALA A 29 -2.50 -0.11 -11.00
CA ALA A 29 -2.78 -1.50 -11.29
C ALA A 29 -3.14 -2.25 -10.00
N VAL A 30 -4.20 -3.04 -10.06
CA VAL A 30 -4.68 -3.88 -8.95
C VAL A 30 -4.67 -5.35 -9.38
N PRO A 31 -4.51 -6.31 -8.45
CA PRO A 31 -4.52 -7.72 -8.83
C PRO A 31 -5.92 -8.10 -9.31
N ILE A 32 -6.00 -8.99 -10.29
CA ILE A 32 -7.29 -9.63 -10.67
C ILE A 32 -7.70 -10.67 -9.62
N ASP A 33 -6.73 -11.27 -8.94
CA ASP A 33 -6.92 -12.31 -7.93
C ASP A 33 -6.46 -11.83 -6.55
N ASP A 34 -7.44 -11.53 -5.70
CA ASP A 34 -7.20 -10.99 -4.37
C ASP A 34 -6.60 -12.02 -3.39
N ARG A 35 -6.53 -13.31 -3.76
CA ARG A 35 -5.83 -14.35 -2.97
C ARG A 35 -4.35 -14.04 -2.75
N ILE A 36 -3.79 -13.10 -3.51
CA ILE A 36 -2.45 -12.57 -3.28
C ILE A 36 -2.31 -11.94 -1.88
N PHE A 37 -3.39 -11.40 -1.31
CA PHE A 37 -3.45 -10.83 0.04
C PHE A 37 -3.63 -11.90 1.14
N LYS A 38 -2.94 -13.04 1.02
CA LYS A 38 -3.07 -14.18 1.96
C LYS A 38 -2.87 -13.83 3.44
N ASN A 39 -2.09 -12.77 3.73
CA ASN A 39 -1.85 -12.33 5.11
C ASN A 39 -3.04 -11.60 5.74
N LYS A 40 -4.11 -11.31 4.98
CA LYS A 40 -5.40 -10.83 5.53
C LYS A 40 -5.95 -11.78 6.60
N ASN A 41 -5.63 -13.07 6.52
CA ASN A 41 -6.00 -14.06 7.55
C ASN A 41 -5.36 -13.81 8.92
N PHE A 42 -4.32 -12.97 9.01
CA PHE A 42 -3.72 -12.52 10.27
C PHE A 42 -4.29 -11.19 10.76
N PHE A 43 -5.32 -10.64 10.10
CA PHE A 43 -6.03 -9.48 10.59
C PHE A 43 -6.74 -9.82 11.89
N ASP A 44 -6.50 -8.97 12.89
CA ASP A 44 -7.15 -9.04 14.19
C ASP A 44 -7.93 -7.74 14.38
N ARG A 45 -9.22 -7.83 14.70
CA ARG A 45 -10.07 -6.66 14.96
C ARG A 45 -9.55 -5.81 16.11
N LEU A 46 -8.76 -6.36 17.04
CA LEU A 46 -8.11 -5.57 18.10
C LEU A 46 -7.14 -4.51 17.56
N LEU A 47 -6.66 -4.63 16.32
CA LEU A 47 -5.87 -3.59 15.65
C LEU A 47 -6.64 -2.27 15.54
N LEU A 48 -7.97 -2.34 15.38
CA LEU A 48 -8.86 -1.19 15.28
C LEU A 48 -8.89 -0.33 16.56
N ASN A 49 -8.39 -0.83 17.70
CA ASN A 49 -8.21 -0.02 18.90
C ASN A 49 -7.10 1.04 18.74
N SER A 50 -6.23 0.86 17.74
CA SER A 50 -5.08 1.73 17.44
C SER A 50 -5.16 2.39 16.08
N ILE A 51 -5.95 1.85 15.14
CA ILE A 51 -6.09 2.37 13.79
C ILE A 51 -7.49 2.96 13.64
N ASP A 52 -7.57 4.24 13.30
CA ASP A 52 -8.85 4.90 13.04
C ASP A 52 -9.28 4.69 11.59
N THR A 53 -10.36 3.92 11.39
CA THR A 53 -10.95 3.65 10.08
C THR A 53 -11.96 4.73 9.64
N THR A 54 -12.07 5.82 10.40
CA THR A 54 -12.89 7.01 10.09
C THR A 54 -12.04 8.23 9.72
N ALA A 55 -10.76 7.99 9.44
CA ALA A 55 -9.77 9.01 9.12
C ALA A 55 -8.89 8.57 7.96
N ILE A 56 -8.16 9.54 7.40
CA ILE A 56 -7.02 9.31 6.52
C ILE A 56 -5.74 9.68 7.22
N TYR A 57 -4.65 9.03 6.83
CA TYR A 57 -3.32 9.36 7.28
C TYR A 57 -2.55 9.93 6.08
N ILE A 58 -2.31 11.24 6.08
CA ILE A 58 -1.67 11.96 4.97
C ILE A 58 -0.18 12.08 5.26
N GLU A 59 0.65 11.82 4.25
CA GLU A 59 2.10 11.93 4.36
C GLU A 59 2.51 13.36 4.74
N ASP A 60 3.40 13.49 5.72
CA ASP A 60 3.85 14.78 6.25
C ASP A 60 5.36 14.95 6.07
N CYS A 61 6.12 13.94 6.50
CA CYS A 61 7.58 14.02 6.42
C CYS A 61 8.24 12.64 6.46
N ASN A 62 9.55 12.65 6.22
CA ASN A 62 10.41 11.49 6.32
C ASN A 62 11.63 11.81 7.22
N PHE A 63 12.16 10.80 7.90
CA PHE A 63 13.41 10.92 8.66
C PHE A 63 14.19 9.61 8.71
N GLU A 64 15.50 9.69 8.96
CA GLU A 64 16.36 8.53 9.16
C GLU A 64 16.23 7.97 10.58
N SER A 65 16.27 6.65 10.69
CA SER A 65 16.13 5.91 11.94
C SER A 65 17.03 4.68 11.97
N SER A 66 17.19 4.07 13.14
CA SER A 66 17.79 2.73 13.22
C SER A 66 16.83 1.70 12.63
N GLU A 67 17.32 0.59 12.09
CA GLU A 67 16.45 -0.47 11.52
C GLU A 67 15.44 -1.06 12.53
N LYS A 68 15.75 -0.99 13.83
CA LYS A 68 14.99 -1.67 14.88
C LYS A 68 13.91 -0.82 15.55
N ASP A 69 13.97 0.50 15.42
CA ASP A 69 13.02 1.41 16.08
C ASP A 69 12.45 2.46 15.13
N PHE A 70 11.68 3.41 15.65
CA PHE A 70 11.09 4.52 14.88
C PHE A 70 11.61 5.86 15.40
N LYS A 71 12.84 5.90 15.93
CA LYS A 71 13.43 7.11 16.49
C LYS A 71 14.27 7.82 15.43
N ASN A 72 14.17 9.14 15.39
CA ASN A 72 15.02 9.97 14.54
C ASN A 72 16.47 9.92 15.07
N VAL A 73 17.43 9.49 14.25
CA VAL A 73 18.83 9.31 14.68
C VAL A 73 19.72 10.54 14.44
N ASN A 74 19.30 11.46 13.59
CA ASN A 74 20.12 12.60 13.17
C ASN A 74 19.43 13.96 13.40
N ASN A 75 18.25 13.97 14.04
CA ASN A 75 17.38 15.14 14.26
C ASN A 75 17.04 15.91 12.97
N LYS A 76 17.20 15.30 11.78
CA LYS A 76 16.79 15.89 10.50
C LYS A 76 15.42 15.34 10.11
N VAL A 77 14.60 16.23 9.57
CA VAL A 77 13.27 15.91 9.05
C VAL A 77 13.18 16.47 7.65
N TYR A 78 12.80 15.62 6.71
CA TYR A 78 12.59 15.95 5.31
C TYR A 78 11.09 16.07 5.10
N ARG A 79 10.59 17.31 5.06
CA ARG A 79 9.18 17.57 4.76
C ARG A 79 8.89 17.09 3.35
N THR A 80 7.80 16.33 3.20
CA THR A 80 7.29 16.00 1.88
C THR A 80 6.80 17.32 1.28
N ARG A 81 7.42 17.76 0.17
CA ARG A 81 6.98 18.99 -0.52
C ARG A 81 5.55 18.78 -0.98
N ASP A 82 4.76 19.85 -1.00
CA ASP A 82 3.30 19.93 -1.21
C ASP A 82 2.74 19.27 -2.49
N TYR A 83 3.55 18.54 -3.26
CA TYR A 83 3.21 18.03 -4.59
C TYR A 83 2.55 16.64 -4.59
N HIS A 84 2.49 15.93 -3.46
CA HIS A 84 1.98 14.56 -3.41
C HIS A 84 1.11 14.33 -2.17
N ASN A 85 -0.21 14.29 -2.37
CA ASN A 85 -1.15 13.81 -1.37
C ASN A 85 -1.14 12.28 -1.35
N ILE A 86 -0.09 11.70 -0.76
CA ILE A 86 -0.03 10.27 -0.47
C ILE A 86 -0.77 10.05 0.85
N CYS A 87 -1.82 9.24 0.83
CA CYS A 87 -2.56 8.95 2.06
C CYS A 87 -3.00 7.50 2.18
N TYR A 88 -3.07 7.02 3.42
CA TYR A 88 -3.65 5.74 3.76
C TYR A 88 -5.10 5.89 4.21
N VAL A 89 -5.96 5.02 3.68
CA VAL A 89 -7.33 4.77 4.16
C VAL A 89 -7.40 3.35 4.70
N PHE A 90 -7.77 3.20 5.97
CA PHE A 90 -7.92 1.88 6.62
C PHE A 90 -9.39 1.51 6.73
N TYR A 91 -9.71 0.25 6.45
CA TYR A 91 -11.07 -0.26 6.51
C TYR A 91 -11.23 -1.28 7.65
N SER A 92 -12.43 -1.36 8.22
CA SER A 92 -12.70 -2.19 9.41
C SER A 92 -12.58 -3.70 9.18
N ASN A 93 -12.40 -4.13 7.92
CA ASN A 93 -12.25 -5.53 7.52
C ASN A 93 -10.80 -5.93 7.23
N GLY A 94 -9.82 -5.09 7.57
CA GLY A 94 -8.41 -5.38 7.36
C GLY A 94 -7.87 -4.95 6.00
N CYS A 95 -8.71 -4.41 5.10
CA CYS A 95 -8.25 -3.80 3.86
C CYS A 95 -7.62 -2.43 4.13
N VAL A 96 -6.67 -2.04 3.30
CA VAL A 96 -6.07 -0.70 3.29
C VAL A 96 -5.88 -0.23 1.85
N ASN A 97 -6.06 1.06 1.61
CA ASN A 97 -5.81 1.69 0.33
C ASN A 97 -4.74 2.76 0.50
N LEU A 98 -3.73 2.76 -0.38
CA LEU A 98 -2.74 3.82 -0.48
C LEU A 98 -3.04 4.65 -1.72
N ILE A 99 -3.57 5.84 -1.50
CA ILE A 99 -3.93 6.76 -2.57
C ILE A 99 -2.74 7.69 -2.81
N SER A 100 -2.39 7.87 -4.09
CA SER A 100 -1.41 8.85 -4.53
C SER A 100 -2.13 9.82 -5.45
N ALA A 101 -2.79 10.83 -4.88
CA ALA A 101 -3.48 11.84 -5.68
C ALA A 101 -2.41 12.77 -6.29
N TYR A 102 -2.05 12.51 -7.56
CA TYR A 102 -1.24 13.43 -8.34
C TYR A 102 -2.17 14.45 -9.00
N ARG A 103 -2.55 15.49 -8.25
CA ARG A 103 -3.29 16.63 -8.81
C ARG A 103 -2.28 17.74 -9.06
N LYS A 104 -2.20 18.20 -10.32
CA LYS A 104 -1.28 19.27 -10.73
C LYS A 104 -1.73 20.65 -10.24
N ASP A 105 -3.01 20.79 -9.88
CA ASP A 105 -3.67 22.10 -9.85
C ASP A 105 -4.35 22.44 -8.51
N TYR A 106 -4.56 21.47 -7.60
CA TYR A 106 -5.15 21.70 -6.27
C TYR A 106 -4.55 20.76 -5.24
N PHE A 107 -3.66 21.28 -4.39
CA PHE A 107 -2.91 20.48 -3.42
C PHE A 107 -3.63 20.34 -2.06
N ASP A 108 -4.65 21.14 -1.77
CA ASP A 108 -5.21 21.23 -0.41
C ASP A 108 -6.59 20.58 -0.19
N VAL A 109 -7.26 20.12 -1.25
CA VAL A 109 -8.63 19.59 -1.16
C VAL A 109 -8.72 18.21 -1.80
N LEU A 110 -8.91 17.17 -0.97
CA LEU A 110 -9.31 15.84 -1.41
C LEU A 110 -10.83 15.82 -1.58
N GLU A 111 -11.31 15.41 -2.75
CA GLU A 111 -12.72 15.17 -3.04
C GLU A 111 -13.10 13.72 -2.69
N VAL A 112 -14.39 13.43 -2.51
CA VAL A 112 -14.87 12.07 -2.16
C VAL A 112 -14.44 11.05 -3.22
N GLU A 113 -14.44 11.49 -4.47
CA GLU A 113 -14.10 10.70 -5.65
C GLU A 113 -12.61 10.36 -5.71
N ASP A 114 -11.74 11.18 -5.11
CA ASP A 114 -10.29 10.88 -5.00
C ASP A 114 -10.02 9.68 -4.09
N LEU A 115 -10.96 9.39 -3.19
CA LEU A 115 -10.85 8.26 -2.26
C LEU A 115 -11.63 7.03 -2.72
N ASP A 116 -12.19 7.03 -3.94
CA ASP A 116 -12.89 5.89 -4.50
C ASP A 116 -11.89 4.76 -4.84
N PRO A 117 -11.87 3.66 -4.05
CA PRO A 117 -10.90 2.58 -4.25
C PRO A 117 -11.20 1.72 -5.48
N LEU A 118 -12.32 1.98 -6.18
CA LEU A 118 -12.62 1.39 -7.49
C LEU A 118 -11.97 2.19 -8.63
N LYS A 119 -11.62 3.45 -8.40
CA LYS A 119 -11.05 4.35 -9.42
C LYS A 119 -9.57 4.59 -9.26
N THR A 120 -9.06 4.57 -8.02
CA THR A 120 -7.65 4.83 -7.74
C THR A 120 -7.14 4.10 -6.49
N GLY A 121 -5.84 4.24 -6.24
CA GLY A 121 -5.16 3.80 -5.02
C GLY A 121 -4.73 2.34 -5.03
N TYR A 122 -3.51 2.11 -4.55
CA TYR A 122 -2.97 0.75 -4.39
C TYR A 122 -3.75 -0.01 -3.32
N ARG A 123 -4.14 -1.24 -3.64
CA ARG A 123 -4.87 -2.13 -2.72
C ARG A 123 -3.91 -2.86 -1.81
N GLY A 124 -4.32 -3.09 -0.58
CA GLY A 124 -3.55 -3.86 0.37
C GLY A 124 -4.33 -4.33 1.57
N VAL A 125 -3.63 -4.98 2.49
CA VAL A 125 -4.18 -5.45 3.75
C VAL A 125 -3.26 -5.11 4.90
N PHE A 126 -3.83 -4.88 6.08
CA PHE A 126 -3.08 -4.67 7.31
C PHE A 126 -3.42 -5.75 8.33
N TYR A 127 -2.41 -6.20 9.06
CA TYR A 127 -2.51 -7.36 9.93
C TYR A 127 -1.44 -7.33 11.02
N LYS A 128 -1.55 -8.22 12.01
CA LYS A 128 -0.55 -8.36 13.07
C LYS A 128 0.27 -9.62 12.84
N LYS A 129 1.60 -9.49 12.81
CA LYS A 129 2.52 -10.64 12.74
C LYS A 129 3.78 -10.35 13.55
N ASN A 130 4.21 -11.31 14.36
CA ASN A 130 5.38 -11.17 15.25
C ASN A 130 5.30 -9.92 16.14
N ASN A 131 4.12 -9.66 16.70
CA ASN A 131 3.80 -8.49 17.53
C ASN A 131 4.03 -7.12 16.85
N GLN A 132 4.12 -7.08 15.52
CA GLN A 132 4.21 -5.87 14.72
C GLN A 132 2.97 -5.74 13.83
N ILE A 133 2.50 -4.52 13.62
CA ILE A 133 1.48 -4.22 12.63
C ILE A 133 2.20 -4.10 11.28
N GLN A 134 1.71 -4.84 10.29
CA GLN A 134 2.25 -4.82 8.93
C GLN A 134 1.18 -4.40 7.95
N ILE A 135 1.62 -3.80 6.85
CA ILE A 135 0.80 -3.52 5.67
C ILE A 135 1.44 -4.24 4.49
N ASP A 136 0.66 -5.03 3.77
CA ASP A 136 1.01 -5.54 2.44
C ASP A 136 0.26 -4.73 1.39
N LEU A 137 0.98 -3.96 0.56
CA LEU A 137 0.41 -3.23 -0.57
C LEU A 137 0.77 -3.92 -1.88
N PHE A 138 -0.20 -4.10 -2.76
CA PHE A 138 0.06 -4.48 -4.14
C PHE A 138 0.46 -3.24 -4.95
N THR A 139 1.72 -3.15 -5.34
CA THR A 139 2.28 -1.99 -6.02
C THR A 139 3.41 -2.40 -6.95
N ILE A 140 4.06 -1.42 -7.60
CA ILE A 140 5.20 -1.65 -8.47
C ILE A 140 6.40 -2.07 -7.61
N THR A 141 6.96 -3.25 -7.89
CA THR A 141 8.15 -3.80 -7.22
C THR A 141 9.42 -3.66 -8.06
N GLY A 142 9.28 -3.31 -9.35
CA GLY A 142 10.42 -3.15 -10.26
C GLY A 142 10.05 -2.44 -11.55
N TYR A 143 11.05 -1.77 -12.14
CA TYR A 143 10.97 -1.06 -13.42
C TYR A 143 12.01 -1.63 -14.40
N ASN A 144 11.96 -2.94 -14.65
CA ASN A 144 12.76 -3.56 -15.70
C ASN A 144 12.18 -3.20 -17.08
N PHE A 145 12.17 -4.12 -18.05
CA PHE A 145 11.57 -3.88 -19.37
C PHE A 145 10.08 -3.53 -19.36
N LYS A 146 9.37 -3.85 -18.27
CA LYS A 146 7.98 -3.47 -17.98
C LYS A 146 7.80 -3.25 -16.48
N ARG A 147 6.72 -2.58 -16.08
CA ARG A 147 6.33 -2.48 -14.66
C ARG A 147 6.05 -3.89 -14.13
N GLU A 148 6.77 -4.26 -13.06
CA GLU A 148 6.53 -5.48 -12.32
C GLU A 148 5.71 -5.15 -11.08
N TYR A 149 4.66 -5.94 -10.83
CA TYR A 149 3.75 -5.73 -9.72
C TYR A 149 3.83 -6.88 -8.73
N GLY A 150 3.74 -6.54 -7.45
CA GLY A 150 3.81 -7.51 -6.36
C GLY A 150 3.50 -6.88 -5.02
N ILE A 151 3.69 -7.67 -3.95
CA ILE A 151 3.46 -7.21 -2.59
C ILE A 151 4.70 -6.49 -2.05
N ASN A 152 4.52 -5.24 -1.67
CA ASN A 152 5.46 -4.47 -0.87
C ASN A 152 4.98 -4.43 0.58
N THR A 153 5.72 -5.09 1.46
CA THR A 153 5.40 -5.12 2.89
C THR A 153 6.06 -3.95 3.62
N SER A 154 5.28 -3.30 4.48
CA SER A 154 5.74 -2.28 5.42
C SER A 154 5.42 -2.67 6.86
N ILE A 155 6.20 -2.17 7.81
CA ILE A 155 5.88 -2.21 9.23
C ILE A 155 5.38 -0.83 9.63
N ILE A 156 4.30 -0.78 10.42
CA ILE A 156 3.76 0.47 10.93
C ILE A 156 3.72 0.51 12.45
N LYS A 157 3.73 1.72 12.98
CA LYS A 157 3.46 2.04 14.37
C LYS A 157 2.55 3.25 14.43
N ILE A 158 1.50 3.17 15.24
CA ILE A 158 0.59 4.30 15.47
C ILE A 158 0.77 4.81 16.90
N LYS A 159 0.83 6.13 17.07
CA LYS A 159 0.87 6.81 18.36
C LYS A 159 -0.02 8.04 18.28
N GLY A 160 -1.15 8.01 18.98
CA GLY A 160 -2.16 9.07 18.86
C GLY A 160 -2.56 9.27 17.40
N ASP A 161 -2.41 10.49 16.89
CA ASP A 161 -2.79 10.88 15.54
C ASP A 161 -1.66 10.71 14.50
N THR A 162 -0.57 10.02 14.85
CA THR A 162 0.58 9.83 13.96
C THR A 162 0.77 8.36 13.61
N LEU A 163 0.90 8.08 12.31
CA LEU A 163 1.31 6.80 11.77
C LEU A 163 2.77 6.90 11.29
N PHE A 164 3.62 6.01 11.77
CA PHE A 164 4.99 5.86 11.33
C PHE A 164 5.11 4.59 10.51
N ARG A 165 5.72 4.66 9.33
CA ARG A 165 5.82 3.56 8.38
C ARG A 165 7.27 3.34 7.98
N LYS A 166 7.67 2.06 7.92
CA LYS A 166 8.94 1.60 7.35
C LYS A 166 8.69 0.58 6.27
N SER A 167 9.34 0.75 5.12
CA SER A 167 9.33 -0.26 4.06
C SER A 167 10.25 -1.42 4.44
N LYS A 168 9.89 -2.67 4.14
CA LYS A 168 10.88 -3.76 4.29
C LYS A 168 12.04 -3.67 3.30
N PHE A 169 11.88 -2.91 2.22
CA PHE A 169 12.96 -2.58 1.29
C PHE A 169 13.90 -1.48 1.80
N ASP A 170 13.41 -0.63 2.70
CA ASP A 170 14.20 0.42 3.36
C ASP A 170 13.73 0.56 4.81
N MET A 171 14.44 -0.14 5.69
CA MET A 171 14.16 -0.16 7.11
C MET A 171 14.81 1.02 7.87
N LYS A 172 15.59 1.87 7.19
CA LYS A 172 16.27 3.02 7.81
C LYS A 172 15.46 4.29 7.66
N THR A 173 14.63 4.41 6.64
CA THR A 173 13.72 5.55 6.48
C THR A 173 12.38 5.31 7.16
N VAL A 174 11.94 6.29 7.97
CA VAL A 174 10.57 6.37 8.49
C VAL A 174 9.82 7.43 7.71
N THR A 175 8.69 7.04 7.12
CA THR A 175 7.68 7.97 6.61
C THR A 175 6.64 8.21 7.68
N VAL A 176 6.32 9.48 7.91
CA VAL A 176 5.36 9.94 8.90
C VAL A 176 4.10 10.39 8.20
N TYR A 177 2.96 9.93 8.71
CA TYR A 177 1.65 10.33 8.25
C TYR A 177 0.86 10.92 9.42
N LEU A 178 0.17 12.02 9.17
CA LEU A 178 -0.69 12.69 10.13
C LEU A 178 -2.16 12.37 9.83
N LYS A 179 -2.88 12.05 10.90
CA LYS A 179 -4.30 11.76 10.83
C LYS A 179 -5.09 13.03 10.50
N LYS A 180 -5.96 12.95 9.50
CA LYS A 180 -6.98 13.94 9.18
C LYS A 180 -8.33 13.24 9.19
N LYS A 181 -9.30 13.82 9.88
CA LYS A 181 -10.65 13.27 9.95
C LYS A 181 -11.29 13.25 8.57
N LEU A 182 -11.94 12.15 8.22
CA LEU A 182 -12.74 12.09 7.01
C LEU A 182 -14.14 12.67 7.26
N PRO A 183 -14.69 13.43 6.30
CA PRO A 183 -16.13 13.68 6.29
C PRO A 183 -16.89 12.35 6.17
N LYS A 184 -18.09 12.27 6.76
CA LYS A 184 -18.86 11.02 6.82
C LYS A 184 -19.15 10.42 5.44
N ASP A 185 -19.31 11.27 4.45
CA ASP A 185 -19.62 10.88 3.07
C ASP A 185 -18.48 10.09 2.41
N PHE A 186 -17.27 10.14 2.97
CA PHE A 186 -16.11 9.36 2.50
C PHE A 186 -16.08 7.94 3.08
N LEU A 187 -16.94 7.61 4.05
CA LEU A 187 -17.03 6.29 4.68
C LEU A 187 -18.00 5.34 3.94
N ILE A 188 -18.40 5.70 2.72
CA ILE A 188 -19.33 4.91 1.91
C ILE A 188 -18.68 3.67 1.30
N TYR A 189 -17.36 3.71 1.07
CA TYR A 189 -16.64 2.63 0.41
C TYR A 189 -16.37 1.48 1.38
N LYS A 190 -16.74 0.27 0.94
CA LYS A 190 -16.56 -0.98 1.70
C LYS A 190 -15.81 -1.99 0.84
N PRO A 191 -14.52 -1.76 0.58
CA PRO A 191 -13.73 -2.67 -0.24
C PRO A 191 -13.61 -4.04 0.42
N ASP A 192 -13.53 -5.10 -0.37
CA ASP A 192 -13.53 -6.48 0.12
C ASP A 192 -12.42 -7.38 -0.43
N TRP A 193 -11.48 -6.84 -1.23
CA TRP A 193 -10.28 -7.54 -1.70
C TRP A 193 -9.50 -8.21 -0.55
#